data_AF-A0A820ZNY5-F1
#
_entry.id   AF-A0A820ZNY5-F1
#
_cell.length_a   1.000
_cell.length_b   1.000
_cell.length_c   1.000
_cell.angle_alpha   90.00
_cell.angle_beta   90.00
_cell.angle_gamma   90.00
#
_symmetry.space_group_name_H-M   'P 1'
#
loop_
_entity.id
_entity.type
_entity.pdbx_description
1 polymer ?
#
loop_
_entity_poly.entity_id
_entity_poly.type
_entity_poly.pdbx_seq_one_letter_code
_entity_poly.pdbx_strand_id
1 'polypeptide(L)'
;MTEPHRFTSIVTCLADMARQIVRQTPEFSQGQTYVLPLLMAVLPGIDSNDYKKTAVTFQFLNAILMLVTCVDCSSAVHTRDDLTEIEKEVCLSTAKFEDFITEFLNRTFQMIDTLSTE
;
A
#
# COMPACT_ATOMS: atom_id res chain seq x y z
N MET A 1 14.24 10.35 -12.85
CA MET A 1 13.59 10.38 -11.52
C MET A 1 14.63 10.86 -10.53
N THR A 2 14.40 12.01 -9.92
CA THR A 2 15.39 12.71 -9.08
C THR A 2 15.46 12.04 -7.69
N GLU A 3 16.62 11.46 -7.40
CA GLU A 3 17.11 11.00 -6.08
C GLU A 3 16.59 9.65 -5.54
N PRO A 4 17.13 8.51 -6.02
CA PRO A 4 16.83 7.16 -5.52
C PRO A 4 16.97 7.02 -4.00
N HIS A 5 17.95 7.71 -3.41
CA HIS A 5 18.21 7.67 -1.97
C HIS A 5 17.05 8.27 -1.14
N ARG A 6 16.31 9.23 -1.69
CA ARG A 6 15.13 9.81 -1.00
C ARG A 6 13.98 8.84 -0.98
N PHE A 7 13.76 8.11 -2.08
CA PHE A 7 12.72 7.09 -2.14
C PHE A 7 12.95 6.03 -1.06
N THR A 8 14.16 5.45 -1.00
CA THR A 8 14.46 4.39 -0.02
C THR A 8 14.30 4.89 1.42
N SER A 9 14.82 6.08 1.76
CA SER A 9 14.69 6.61 3.12
C SER A 9 13.23 6.89 3.51
N ILE A 10 12.43 7.42 2.60
CA ILE A 10 11.02 7.71 2.85
C ILE A 10 10.24 6.41 3.04
N VAL A 11 10.40 5.42 2.14
CA VAL A 11 9.64 4.17 2.21
C VAL A 11 10.04 3.33 3.43
N THR A 12 11.32 3.33 3.82
CA THR A 12 11.75 2.72 5.09
C THR A 12 11.09 3.40 6.29
N CYS A 13 11.07 4.73 6.34
CA CYS A 13 10.38 5.47 7.40
C CYS A 13 8.89 5.14 7.46
N LEU A 14 8.22 5.06 6.30
CA LEU A 14 6.81 4.66 6.21
C LEU A 14 6.57 3.22 6.70
N ALA A 15 7.52 2.30 6.47
CA ALA A 15 7.43 0.94 6.98
C ALA A 15 7.50 0.89 8.51
N ASP A 16 8.38 1.70 9.11
CA ASP A 16 8.48 1.82 10.57
C ASP A 16 7.22 2.47 11.18
N MET A 17 6.54 3.31 10.41
CA MET A 17 5.30 3.99 10.78
C MET A 17 4.02 3.20 10.45
N ALA A 18 4.11 1.98 9.91
CA ALA A 18 2.95 1.23 9.39
C ALA A 18 1.80 1.10 10.40
N ARG A 19 2.12 0.83 11.68
CA ARG A 19 1.10 0.74 12.74
C ARG A 19 0.40 2.06 13.01
N GLN A 20 1.10 3.18 12.95
CA GLN A 20 0.53 4.50 13.15
C GLN A 20 -0.34 4.91 11.97
N ILE A 21 0.01 4.50 10.75
CA ILE A 21 -0.79 4.74 9.54
C ILE A 21 -2.10 3.97 9.60
N VAL A 22 -2.06 2.67 9.96
CA VAL A 22 -3.25 1.81 9.94
C VAL A 22 -4.18 2.04 11.15
N ARG A 23 -3.64 2.48 12.29
CA ARG A 23 -4.46 2.70 13.50
C ARG A 23 -5.17 4.05 13.41
N GLN A 24 -6.49 4.05 13.52
CA GLN A 24 -7.23 5.28 13.80
C GLN A 24 -6.97 5.72 15.25
N THR A 25 -6.44 6.93 15.41
CA THR A 25 -6.38 7.61 16.71
C THR A 25 -7.04 8.98 16.61
N PRO A 26 -7.51 9.59 17.72
CA PRO A 26 -8.08 10.93 17.70
C PRO A 26 -7.13 11.99 17.12
N GLU A 27 -5.82 11.84 17.38
CA GLU A 27 -4.77 12.75 16.90
C GLU A 27 -4.43 12.53 15.42
N PHE A 28 -4.73 11.34 14.87
CA PHE A 28 -4.47 10.98 13.49
C PHE A 28 -5.60 10.14 12.90
N SER A 29 -6.77 10.77 12.77
CA SER A 29 -8.00 10.10 12.32
C SER A 29 -7.98 9.70 10.84
N GLN A 30 -7.21 10.41 10.02
CA GLN A 30 -7.12 10.19 8.58
C GLN A 30 -6.11 9.10 8.18
N GLY A 31 -5.36 8.50 9.11
CA GLY A 31 -4.27 7.58 8.78
C GLY A 31 -4.65 6.49 7.78
N GLN A 32 -5.82 5.89 7.97
CA GLN A 32 -6.31 4.80 7.13
C GLN A 32 -6.62 5.22 5.69
N THR A 33 -6.98 6.48 5.44
CA THR A 33 -7.29 6.95 4.06
C THR A 33 -6.05 6.94 3.18
N TYR A 34 -4.85 7.00 3.79
CA TYR A 34 -3.58 6.97 3.08
C TYR A 34 -3.09 5.55 2.74
N VAL A 35 -3.66 4.50 3.35
CA VAL A 35 -3.16 3.13 3.20
C VAL A 35 -3.14 2.70 1.72
N LEU A 36 -4.28 2.71 1.05
CA LEU A 36 -4.37 2.24 -0.33
C LEU A 36 -3.65 3.15 -1.33
N PRO A 37 -3.73 4.50 -1.22
CA PRO A 37 -2.89 5.39 -2.01
C PRO A 37 -1.39 5.10 -1.87
N LEU A 38 -0.89 4.86 -0.65
CA LEU A 38 0.51 4.54 -0.40
C LEU A 38 0.89 3.17 -0.99
N LEU A 39 0.05 2.15 -0.79
CA LEU A 39 0.24 0.82 -1.37
C LEU A 39 0.40 0.90 -2.90
N MET A 40 -0.46 1.65 -3.58
CA MET A 40 -0.37 1.88 -5.03
C MET A 40 0.88 2.69 -5.42
N ALA A 41 1.18 3.76 -4.68
CA ALA A 41 2.27 4.67 -5.02
C ALA A 41 3.66 4.03 -4.93
N VAL A 42 3.84 3.00 -4.10
CA VAL A 42 5.14 2.32 -3.95
C VAL A 42 5.36 1.21 -4.97
N LEU A 43 4.34 0.78 -5.72
CA LEU A 43 4.45 -0.34 -6.68
C LEU A 43 5.52 -0.12 -7.77
N PRO A 44 5.73 1.10 -8.32
CA PRO A 44 6.86 1.37 -9.21
C PRO A 44 8.25 1.22 -8.56
N GLY A 45 8.31 0.96 -7.26
CA GLY A 45 9.51 0.59 -6.54
C GLY A 45 9.92 -0.87 -6.71
N ILE A 46 9.03 -1.74 -7.18
CA ILE A 46 9.35 -3.10 -7.63
C ILE A 46 10.00 -2.96 -9.01
N ASP A 47 11.32 -3.05 -9.05
CA ASP A 47 12.18 -2.80 -10.20
C ASP A 47 13.31 -3.86 -10.24
N SER A 48 13.38 -4.63 -11.31
CA SER A 48 14.42 -5.67 -11.48
C SER A 48 15.83 -5.08 -11.52
N ASN A 49 15.98 -3.82 -11.92
CA ASN A 49 17.29 -3.16 -12.03
C ASN A 49 17.78 -2.56 -10.71
N ASP A 50 16.90 -2.39 -9.71
CA ASP A 50 17.23 -1.78 -8.42
C ASP A 50 16.73 -2.66 -7.26
N TYR A 51 17.54 -3.66 -6.91
CA TYR A 51 17.25 -4.57 -5.80
C TYR A 51 17.03 -3.85 -4.47
N LYS A 52 17.73 -2.73 -4.22
CA LYS A 52 17.59 -1.99 -2.96
C LYS A 52 16.22 -1.34 -2.88
N LYS A 53 15.77 -0.71 -3.97
CA LYS A 53 14.44 -0.11 -4.07
C LYS A 53 13.35 -1.18 -3.90
N THR A 54 13.50 -2.30 -4.61
CA THR A 54 12.59 -3.45 -4.54
C THR A 54 12.49 -4.01 -3.12
N ALA A 55 13.62 -4.23 -2.45
CA ALA A 55 13.65 -4.76 -1.08
C ALA A 55 12.92 -3.84 -0.09
N VAL A 56 13.17 -2.52 -0.16
CA VAL A 56 12.51 -1.55 0.71
C VAL A 56 11.00 -1.44 0.40
N THR A 57 10.61 -1.49 -0.87
CA THR A 57 9.20 -1.54 -1.26
C THR A 57 8.50 -2.77 -0.70
N PHE A 58 9.08 -3.97 -0.84
CA PHE A 58 8.49 -5.19 -0.25
C PHE A 58 8.42 -5.14 1.27
N GLN A 59 9.42 -4.55 1.94
CA GLN A 59 9.38 -4.35 3.40
C GLN A 59 8.18 -3.49 3.81
N PHE A 60 7.94 -2.37 3.13
CA PHE A 60 6.79 -1.51 3.40
C PHE A 60 5.46 -2.21 3.10
N LEU A 61 5.34 -2.85 1.92
CA LEU A 61 4.14 -3.61 1.55
C LEU A 61 3.81 -4.67 2.58
N ASN A 62 4.81 -5.47 2.99
CA ASN A 62 4.63 -6.49 4.03
C ASN A 62 4.18 -5.87 5.37
N ALA A 63 4.80 -4.75 5.79
CA ALA A 63 4.44 -4.09 7.04
C ALA A 63 2.96 -3.63 7.08
N ILE A 64 2.44 -3.09 5.97
CA ILE A 64 1.03 -2.68 5.86
C ILE A 64 0.11 -3.88 5.71
N LEU A 65 0.41 -4.83 4.82
CA LEU A 65 -0.46 -5.97 4.51
C LEU A 65 -0.61 -6.93 5.70
N MET A 66 0.35 -6.98 6.62
CA MET A 66 0.22 -7.73 7.88
C MET A 66 -0.74 -7.06 8.89
N LEU A 67 -1.14 -5.81 8.67
CA LEU A 67 -2.02 -5.04 9.56
C LEU A 67 -3.41 -4.79 8.96
N VAL A 68 -3.58 -4.98 7.65
CA VAL A 68 -4.80 -4.64 6.91
C VAL A 68 -5.42 -5.88 6.30
N THR A 69 -6.74 -6.02 6.44
CA THR A 69 -7.49 -7.06 5.74
C THR A 69 -7.86 -6.57 4.33
N CYS A 70 -7.29 -7.19 3.30
CA CYS A 70 -7.53 -6.82 1.90
C CYS A 70 -8.86 -7.41 1.41
N VAL A 71 -9.98 -6.79 1.80
CA VAL A 71 -11.34 -7.17 1.40
C VAL A 71 -12.05 -5.93 0.89
N ASP A 72 -12.74 -6.06 -0.24
CA ASP A 72 -13.65 -5.02 -0.72
C ASP A 72 -14.89 -4.96 0.18
N CYS A 73 -14.97 -3.89 0.98
CA CYS A 73 -16.12 -3.55 1.80
C CYS A 73 -16.80 -2.25 1.35
N SER A 74 -16.57 -1.82 0.10
CA SER A 74 -17.12 -0.57 -0.43
C SER A 74 -18.64 -0.51 -0.38
N SER A 75 -19.33 -1.65 -0.51
CA SER A 75 -20.79 -1.73 -0.40
C SER A 75 -21.33 -1.43 1.01
N ALA A 76 -20.50 -1.46 2.06
CA ALA A 76 -20.92 -1.23 3.43
C ALA A 76 -21.53 0.16 3.65
N VAL A 77 -21.11 1.15 2.86
CA VAL A 77 -21.65 2.52 2.91
C VAL A 77 -23.13 2.62 2.52
N HIS A 78 -23.68 1.58 1.89
CA HIS A 78 -25.09 1.50 1.51
C HIS A 78 -25.93 0.67 2.48
N THR A 79 -25.29 -0.11 3.37
CA THR A 79 -25.96 -1.03 4.28
C THR A 79 -25.81 -0.66 5.76
N ARG A 80 -24.86 0.22 6.08
CA ARG A 80 -24.57 0.69 7.43
C ARG A 80 -24.81 2.19 7.56
N ASP A 81 -25.57 2.57 8.58
CA ASP A 81 -25.88 3.97 8.89
C ASP A 81 -25.00 4.53 10.02
N ASP A 82 -24.12 3.71 10.61
CA ASP A 82 -23.28 4.05 11.77
C ASP A 82 -21.85 4.47 11.40
N LEU A 83 -21.54 4.60 10.12
CA LEU A 83 -20.21 4.97 9.62
C LEU A 83 -20.01 6.49 9.65
N THR A 84 -18.86 6.92 10.16
CA THR A 84 -18.36 8.29 10.00
C THR A 84 -17.96 8.57 8.54
N GLU A 85 -17.82 9.86 8.17
CA GLU A 85 -17.39 10.23 6.81
C GLU A 85 -16.02 9.67 6.44
N ILE A 86 -15.08 9.59 7.39
CA ILE A 86 -13.76 8.99 7.17
C ILE A 86 -13.89 7.48 6.94
N GLU A 87 -14.72 6.78 7.73
CA GLU A 87 -14.93 5.35 7.54
C GLU A 87 -15.62 5.05 6.20
N LYS A 88 -16.53 5.91 5.75
CA LYS A 88 -17.12 5.81 4.40
C LYS A 88 -16.07 5.96 3.31
N GLU A 89 -15.19 6.94 3.42
CA GLU A 89 -14.07 7.14 2.49
C GLU A 89 -13.15 5.90 2.45
N VAL A 90 -12.77 5.38 3.61
CA VAL A 90 -11.94 4.17 3.71
C VAL A 90 -12.66 2.98 3.08
N CYS A 91 -13.93 2.73 3.40
CA CYS A 91 -14.72 1.64 2.80
C CYS A 91 -14.78 1.77 1.28
N LEU A 92 -15.14 2.95 0.76
CA LEU A 92 -15.19 3.20 -0.68
C LEU A 92 -13.85 2.94 -1.37
N SER A 93 -12.73 3.29 -0.71
CA SER A 93 -11.39 3.04 -1.27
C SER A 93 -11.11 1.55 -1.48
N THR A 94 -11.65 0.66 -0.64
CA THR A 94 -11.36 -0.79 -0.69
C THR A 94 -11.77 -1.48 -2.00
N ALA A 95 -12.66 -0.87 -2.79
CA ALA A 95 -12.98 -1.34 -4.14
C ALA A 95 -11.74 -1.44 -5.05
N LYS A 96 -10.66 -0.68 -4.77
CA LYS A 96 -9.41 -0.71 -5.55
C LYS A 96 -8.39 -1.73 -5.05
N PHE A 97 -8.74 -2.60 -4.08
CA PHE A 97 -7.84 -3.67 -3.67
C PHE A 97 -7.54 -4.66 -4.81
N GLU A 98 -8.54 -4.96 -5.65
CA GLU A 98 -8.32 -5.82 -6.82
C GLU A 98 -7.29 -5.22 -7.79
N ASP A 99 -7.42 -3.92 -8.10
CA ASP A 99 -6.47 -3.20 -8.92
C ASP A 99 -5.05 -3.26 -8.32
N PHE A 100 -4.94 -3.07 -7.00
CA PHE A 100 -3.66 -3.12 -6.29
C PHE A 100 -3.01 -4.49 -6.38
N ILE A 101 -3.76 -5.55 -6.09
CA ILE A 101 -3.27 -6.93 -6.11
C ILE A 101 -2.85 -7.32 -7.53
N THR A 102 -3.64 -6.94 -8.53
CA THR A 102 -3.33 -7.20 -9.93
C THR A 102 -2.03 -6.54 -10.35
N GLU A 103 -1.87 -5.24 -10.07
CA GLU A 103 -0.65 -4.51 -10.41
C GLU A 103 0.57 -5.02 -9.63
N PHE A 104 0.41 -5.36 -8.36
CA PHE A 104 1.45 -5.97 -7.54
C PHE A 104 1.95 -7.28 -8.16
N LEU A 105 1.03 -8.21 -8.47
CA LEU A 105 1.37 -9.50 -9.06
C LEU A 105 2.02 -9.35 -10.44
N ASN A 106 1.49 -8.47 -11.30
CA ASN A 106 2.06 -8.20 -12.61
C ASN A 106 3.52 -7.77 -12.52
N ARG A 107 3.84 -6.84 -11.61
CA ARG A 107 5.22 -6.37 -11.40
C ARG A 107 6.12 -7.46 -10.82
N THR A 108 5.62 -8.24 -9.87
CA THR A 108 6.37 -9.36 -9.30
C THR A 108 6.68 -10.41 -10.36
N PHE A 109 5.72 -10.76 -11.21
CA PHE A 109 5.94 -11.71 -12.31
C PHE A 109 6.91 -11.19 -13.35
N GLN A 110 6.77 -9.92 -13.78
CA GLN A 110 7.75 -9.30 -14.70
C GLN A 110 9.17 -9.30 -14.13
N MET A 111 9.32 -9.06 -12.83
CA MET A 111 10.62 -9.12 -12.16
C MET A 111 11.17 -10.55 -12.14
N ILE A 112 10.35 -11.55 -11.84
CA ILE A 112 10.74 -12.97 -11.87
C ILE A 112 11.18 -13.37 -13.29
N ASP A 113 10.40 -13.01 -14.30
CA ASP A 113 10.72 -13.31 -15.71
C ASP A 113 12.08 -12.72 -16.08
N THR A 114 12.31 -11.45 -15.77
CA THR A 114 13.59 -10.76 -16.04
C THR A 114 14.76 -11.49 -15.39
N LEU A 115 14.66 -11.78 -14.08
CA LEU A 115 15.72 -12.44 -13.32
C LEU A 115 15.94 -13.91 -13.70
N SER A 116 14.94 -14.56 -14.33
CA SER A 116 15.06 -15.95 -14.80
C SER A 116 15.74 -16.07 -16.16
N THR A 117 15.74 -14.98 -16.94
CA THR A 117 16.35 -14.92 -18.27
C THR A 117 17.76 -14.32 -18.30
N GLU A 118 18.17 -13.66 -17.21
CA GLU A 118 19.54 -13.21 -16.96
C GLU A 118 20.44 -14.34 -16.44
#